data_AF-A0A448XDR8-F1
#
_entry.id   AF-A0A448XDR8-F1
#
_cell.length_a   1.000
_cell.length_b   1.000
_cell.length_c   1.000
_cell.angle_alpha   90.00
_cell.angle_beta   90.00
_cell.angle_gamma   90.00
#
_symmetry.space_group_name_H-M   'P 1'
#
loop_
_entity.id
_entity.type
_entity.pdbx_description
1 polymer ?
#
loop_
_entity_poly.entity_id
_entity_poly.type
_entity_poly.pdbx_seq_one_letter_code
_entity_poly.pdbx_strand_id
1 'polypeptide(L)'
;MLWYRISFSKLNIYVATSRQLKRLISVTLSPIFSHFSETLSGVSTIRAYGLGDRYAQLNAAHLDLNNSAKFVAIITNRWLSIRLEFMGNLISMLVAAFSVASRGQLTVGFTGLVISYTFNLTQSMGHLIRSLADLENNIVSVERIKEYSEVVQEVNLSVFFQLFINYFAVALLDSQIILFLLTPYQFF
;
A
#
# COMPACT_ATOMS: atom_id res chain seq x y z
N MET A 1 -4.05 -31.08 -11.14
CA MET A 1 -2.98 -30.20 -11.70
C MET A 1 -3.53 -28.96 -12.43
N LEU A 2 -4.53 -29.10 -13.33
CA LEU A 2 -5.16 -27.94 -14.03
C LEU A 2 -5.88 -26.95 -13.10
N TRP A 3 -6.58 -27.44 -12.08
CA TRP A 3 -7.34 -26.63 -11.13
C TRP A 3 -6.47 -25.64 -10.35
N TYR A 4 -5.28 -26.09 -9.91
CA TYR A 4 -4.33 -25.26 -9.18
C TYR A 4 -3.74 -24.15 -10.05
N ARG A 5 -3.48 -24.44 -11.34
CA ARG A 5 -2.96 -23.46 -12.31
C ARG A 5 -3.97 -22.35 -12.60
N ILE A 6 -5.26 -22.70 -12.73
CA ILE A 6 -6.33 -21.74 -13.00
C ILE A 6 -6.54 -20.81 -11.78
N SER A 7 -6.57 -21.36 -10.57
CA SER A 7 -6.69 -20.57 -9.34
C SER A 7 -5.49 -19.64 -9.13
N PHE A 8 -4.27 -20.12 -9.36
CA PHE A 8 -3.06 -19.31 -9.20
C PHE A 8 -2.98 -18.16 -10.22
N SER A 9 -3.36 -18.42 -11.48
CA SER A 9 -3.38 -17.38 -12.52
C SER A 9 -4.44 -16.30 -12.25
N LYS A 10 -5.63 -16.69 -11.76
CA LYS A 10 -6.69 -15.76 -11.34
C LYS A 10 -6.26 -14.90 -10.13
N LEU A 11 -5.56 -15.51 -9.17
CA LEU A 11 -5.04 -14.82 -7.99
C LEU A 11 -3.99 -13.76 -8.39
N ASN A 12 -3.05 -14.10 -9.27
CA ASN A 12 -2.03 -13.14 -9.72
C ASN A 12 -2.62 -11.92 -10.42
N ILE A 13 -3.64 -12.10 -11.27
CA ILE A 13 -4.32 -10.98 -11.94
C ILE A 13 -5.06 -10.11 -10.91
N TYR A 14 -5.72 -10.74 -9.93
CA TYR A 14 -6.38 -10.02 -8.84
C TYR A 14 -5.38 -9.23 -8.00
N VAL A 15 -4.27 -9.83 -7.57
CA VAL A 15 -3.24 -9.18 -6.76
C VAL A 15 -2.59 -8.02 -7.52
N ALA A 16 -2.29 -8.21 -8.80
CA ALA A 16 -1.78 -7.14 -9.65
C ALA A 16 -2.78 -5.98 -9.75
N THR A 17 -4.05 -6.28 -10.00
CA THR A 17 -5.13 -5.28 -10.13
C THR A 17 -5.38 -4.55 -8.82
N SER A 18 -5.50 -5.27 -7.70
CA SER A 18 -5.64 -4.73 -6.34
C SER A 18 -4.51 -3.75 -6.00
N ARG A 19 -3.27 -4.10 -6.35
CA ARG A 19 -2.10 -3.25 -6.13
C ARG A 19 -2.17 -1.94 -6.92
N GLN A 20 -2.57 -2.01 -8.20
CA GLN A 20 -2.76 -0.81 -9.00
C GLN A 20 -3.91 0.06 -8.49
N LEU A 21 -5.02 -0.54 -8.04
CA LEU A 21 -6.12 0.21 -7.44
C LEU A 21 -5.71 0.90 -6.15
N LYS A 22 -4.94 0.24 -5.28
CA LYS A 22 -4.38 0.87 -4.08
C LYS A 22 -3.50 2.07 -4.43
N ARG A 23 -2.66 1.96 -5.47
CA ARG A 23 -1.86 3.09 -5.99
C ARG A 23 -2.75 4.22 -6.49
N LEU A 24 -3.78 3.91 -7.28
CA LEU A 24 -4.72 4.89 -7.81
C LEU A 24 -5.47 5.64 -6.69
N ILE A 25 -5.92 4.91 -5.65
CA ILE A 25 -6.54 5.51 -4.46
C ILE A 25 -5.55 6.44 -3.75
N SER A 26 -4.30 6.02 -3.57
CA SER A 26 -3.28 6.85 -2.93
C SER A 26 -2.99 8.13 -3.73
N VAL A 27 -2.88 8.04 -5.05
CA VAL A 27 -2.59 9.18 -5.94
C VAL A 27 -3.76 10.16 -5.95
N THR A 28 -5.01 9.66 -5.97
CA THR A 28 -6.20 10.53 -5.93
C THR A 28 -6.47 11.12 -4.55
N LEU A 29 -5.95 10.51 -3.48
CA LEU A 29 -6.13 10.98 -2.11
C LEU A 29 -5.20 12.15 -1.75
N SER A 30 -3.98 12.16 -2.27
CA SER A 30 -2.99 13.21 -1.95
C SER A 30 -3.46 14.64 -2.27
N PRO A 31 -4.07 14.93 -3.44
CA PRO A 31 -4.58 16.26 -3.76
C PRO A 31 -5.63 16.79 -2.78
N ILE A 32 -6.46 15.90 -2.19
CA ILE A 32 -7.46 16.29 -1.19
C ILE A 32 -6.77 16.88 0.04
N PHE A 33 -5.73 16.21 0.55
CA PHE A 33 -4.99 16.69 1.72
C PHE A 33 -4.20 17.96 1.43
N SER A 34 -3.58 18.05 0.25
CA SER A 34 -2.87 19.26 -0.18
C SER A 34 -3.81 20.46 -0.29
N HIS A 35 -4.96 20.29 -0.97
CA HIS A 35 -5.98 21.34 -1.12
C HIS A 35 -6.56 21.76 0.23
N PHE A 36 -6.79 20.80 1.14
CA PHE A 36 -7.24 21.10 2.50
C PHE A 36 -6.22 21.94 3.29
N SER A 37 -4.93 21.60 3.22
CA SER A 37 -3.85 22.35 3.88
C SER A 37 -3.72 23.78 3.32
N GLU A 38 -3.80 23.93 2.00
CA GLU A 38 -3.80 25.24 1.33
C GLU A 38 -5.00 26.09 1.75
N THR A 39 -6.19 25.49 1.80
CA THR A 39 -7.42 26.17 2.24
C THR A 39 -7.31 26.63 3.70
N LEU A 40 -6.72 25.80 4.58
CA LEU A 40 -6.54 26.13 6.00
C LEU A 40 -5.58 27.31 6.18
N SER A 41 -4.47 27.31 5.44
CA SER A 41 -3.45 28.35 5.48
C SER A 41 -3.94 29.67 4.86
N GLY A 42 -4.76 29.60 3.81
CA GLY A 42 -5.31 30.74 3.07
C GLY A 42 -6.71 31.19 3.48
N VAL A 43 -7.23 30.73 4.63
CA VAL A 43 -8.66 30.87 4.96
C VAL A 43 -9.13 32.32 5.06
N SER A 44 -8.28 33.24 5.53
CA SER A 44 -8.56 34.67 5.62
C SER A 44 -8.71 35.29 4.23
N THR A 45 -7.81 34.96 3.32
CA THR A 45 -7.81 35.40 1.92
C THR A 45 -9.05 34.90 1.18
N ILE A 46 -9.38 33.61 1.32
CA ILE A 46 -10.55 33.00 0.65
C ILE A 46 -11.86 33.68 1.09
N ARG A 47 -12.00 33.96 2.40
CA ARG A 47 -13.17 34.69 2.92
C ARG A 47 -13.21 36.14 2.47
N ALA A 48 -12.07 36.83 2.45
CA ALA A 48 -11.99 38.21 2.00
C ALA A 48 -12.45 38.38 0.54
N TYR A 49 -12.14 37.42 -0.34
CA TYR A 49 -12.59 37.41 -1.73
C TYR A 49 -13.95 36.72 -1.97
N GLY A 50 -14.59 36.18 -0.94
CA GLY A 50 -15.88 35.48 -1.08
C GLY A 50 -15.83 34.21 -1.93
N LEU A 51 -14.67 33.54 -2.02
CA LEU A 51 -14.45 32.40 -2.92
C LEU A 51 -14.79 31.03 -2.29
N GLY A 52 -15.47 31.00 -1.15
CA GLY A 52 -15.75 29.78 -0.39
C GLY A 52 -16.43 28.68 -1.20
N ASP A 53 -17.47 29.02 -1.96
CA ASP A 53 -18.23 28.05 -2.76
C ASP A 53 -17.39 27.42 -3.87
N ARG A 54 -16.49 28.20 -4.48
CA ARG A 54 -15.57 27.70 -5.52
C ARG A 54 -14.59 26.69 -4.94
N TYR A 55 -14.01 26.98 -3.78
CA TYR A 55 -13.12 26.03 -3.08
C TYR A 55 -13.87 24.78 -2.61
N ALA A 56 -15.14 24.92 -2.19
CA ALA A 56 -15.98 23.78 -1.83
C ALA A 56 -16.27 22.87 -3.04
N GLN A 57 -16.58 23.44 -4.21
CA GLN A 57 -16.79 22.68 -5.45
C GLN A 57 -15.51 21.97 -5.92
N LEU A 58 -14.35 22.63 -5.84
CA LEU A 58 -13.05 22.01 -6.13
C LEU A 58 -12.78 20.81 -5.22
N ASN A 59 -13.02 20.97 -3.91
CA ASN A 59 -12.86 19.88 -2.96
C ASN A 59 -13.82 18.71 -3.24
N ALA A 60 -15.08 19.00 -3.59
CA ALA A 60 -16.06 17.99 -3.97
C ALA A 60 -15.60 17.20 -5.21
N ALA A 61 -15.08 17.88 -6.24
CA ALA A 61 -14.55 17.22 -7.44
C ALA A 61 -13.35 16.29 -7.14
N HIS A 62 -12.44 16.69 -6.24
CA HIS A 62 -11.34 15.83 -5.80
C HIS A 62 -11.85 14.61 -5.01
N LEU A 63 -12.86 14.80 -4.15
CA LEU A 63 -13.50 13.72 -3.40
C LEU A 63 -14.21 12.73 -4.33
N ASP A 64 -14.93 13.20 -5.34
CA ASP A 64 -15.64 12.35 -6.31
C ASP A 64 -14.69 11.46 -7.11
N LEU A 65 -13.54 12.01 -7.52
CA LEU A 65 -12.47 11.24 -8.16
C LEU A 65 -11.94 10.13 -7.25
N ASN A 66 -11.66 10.46 -5.99
CA ASN A 66 -11.18 9.47 -5.01
C ASN A 66 -12.24 8.40 -4.68
N ASN A 67 -13.50 8.82 -4.54
CA ASN A 67 -14.63 7.92 -4.29
C ASN A 67 -14.85 6.96 -5.45
N SER A 68 -14.74 7.44 -6.70
CA SER A 68 -14.81 6.60 -7.89
C SER A 68 -13.72 5.52 -7.86
N ALA A 69 -12.46 5.88 -7.56
CA ALA A 69 -11.38 4.91 -7.45
C ALA A 69 -11.61 3.89 -6.30
N LYS A 70 -12.09 4.35 -5.14
CA LYS A 70 -12.45 3.47 -4.01
C LYS A 70 -13.60 2.52 -4.36
N PHE A 71 -14.60 2.99 -5.11
CA PHE A 71 -15.74 2.18 -5.51
C PHE A 71 -15.32 1.00 -6.40
N VAL A 72 -14.43 1.24 -7.37
CA VAL A 72 -13.88 0.17 -8.22
C VAL A 72 -13.09 -0.84 -7.36
N ALA A 73 -12.41 -0.41 -6.29
CA ALA A 73 -11.71 -1.32 -5.38
C ALA A 73 -12.66 -2.21 -4.59
N ILE A 74 -13.78 -1.66 -4.13
CA ILE A 74 -14.83 -2.43 -3.45
C ILE A 74 -15.44 -3.45 -4.40
N ILE A 75 -15.76 -3.06 -5.64
CA ILE A 75 -16.31 -3.98 -6.66
C ILE A 75 -15.34 -5.12 -6.95
N THR A 76 -14.04 -4.81 -7.08
CA THR A 76 -13.00 -5.81 -7.38
C THR A 76 -12.89 -6.84 -6.25
N ASN A 77 -12.92 -6.40 -4.98
CA ASN A 77 -13.00 -7.27 -3.81
C ASN A 77 -14.28 -8.13 -3.82
N ARG A 78 -15.44 -7.53 -4.12
CA ARG A 78 -16.72 -8.24 -4.19
C ARG A 78 -16.72 -9.30 -5.29
N TRP A 79 -16.14 -9.00 -6.46
CA TRP A 79 -16.03 -9.94 -7.57
C TRP A 79 -15.25 -11.20 -7.18
N LEU A 80 -14.12 -11.04 -6.47
CA LEU A 80 -13.36 -12.16 -5.94
C LEU A 80 -14.19 -12.95 -4.92
N SER A 81 -14.87 -12.26 -4.00
CA SER A 81 -15.73 -12.88 -2.98
C SER A 81 -16.79 -13.80 -3.60
N ILE A 82 -17.53 -13.31 -4.61
CA ILE A 82 -18.58 -14.07 -5.29
C ILE A 82 -18.00 -15.32 -5.96
N ARG A 83 -16.81 -15.20 -6.59
CA ARG A 83 -16.14 -16.35 -7.22
C ARG A 83 -15.72 -17.40 -6.20
N LEU A 84 -15.16 -17.00 -5.06
CA LEU A 84 -14.77 -17.91 -3.99
C LEU A 84 -15.98 -18.60 -3.35
N GLU A 85 -17.05 -17.84 -3.08
CA GLU A 85 -18.31 -18.36 -2.53
C GLU A 85 -18.98 -19.34 -3.48
N PHE A 86 -18.98 -19.07 -4.79
CA PHE A 86 -19.51 -19.99 -5.79
C PHE A 86 -18.76 -21.33 -5.83
N MET A 87 -17.42 -21.29 -5.81
CA MET A 87 -16.60 -22.51 -5.78
C MET A 87 -16.82 -23.30 -4.49
N GLY A 88 -16.99 -22.61 -3.37
CA GLY A 88 -17.33 -23.23 -2.11
C GLY A 88 -18.69 -23.94 -2.13
N ASN A 89 -19.72 -23.27 -2.62
CA ASN A 89 -21.05 -23.84 -2.76
C ASN A 89 -21.06 -25.05 -3.69
N LEU A 90 -20.26 -25.03 -4.76
CA LEU A 90 -20.10 -26.18 -5.66
C LEU A 90 -19.50 -27.39 -4.94
N ILE A 91 -18.47 -27.19 -4.10
CA ILE A 91 -17.89 -28.28 -3.29
C ILE A 91 -18.92 -28.85 -2.32
N SER A 92 -19.66 -27.99 -1.62
CA SER A 92 -20.70 -28.41 -0.67
C SER A 92 -21.83 -29.17 -1.37
N MET A 93 -22.23 -28.73 -2.57
CA MET A 93 -23.22 -29.42 -3.39
C MET A 93 -22.73 -30.81 -3.82
N LEU A 94 -21.47 -30.95 -4.23
CA LEU A 94 -20.88 -32.24 -4.58
C LEU A 94 -20.84 -33.18 -3.37
N VAL A 95 -20.39 -32.70 -2.21
CA VAL A 95 -20.35 -33.52 -0.98
C VAL A 95 -21.76 -33.97 -0.58
N ALA A 96 -22.76 -33.10 -0.67
CA ALA A 96 -24.15 -33.47 -0.44
C ALA A 96 -24.66 -34.51 -1.46
N ALA A 97 -24.34 -34.34 -2.75
CA ALA A 97 -24.72 -35.28 -3.80
C ALA A 97 -24.08 -36.67 -3.61
N PHE A 98 -22.78 -36.74 -3.28
CA PHE A 98 -22.08 -37.99 -2.99
C PHE A 98 -22.63 -38.66 -1.72
N SER A 99 -22.90 -37.88 -0.68
CA SER A 99 -23.53 -38.37 0.55
C SER A 99 -24.87 -39.04 0.29
N VAL A 100 -25.65 -38.48 -0.65
CA VAL A 100 -26.93 -39.01 -1.09
C VAL A 100 -26.79 -40.24 -2.00
N ALA A 101 -25.75 -40.29 -2.83
CA ALA A 101 -25.48 -41.44 -3.70
C ALA A 101 -24.96 -42.66 -2.92
N SER A 102 -24.19 -42.44 -1.86
CA SER A 102 -23.63 -43.50 -0.98
C SER A 102 -24.59 -43.94 0.13
N ARG A 103 -25.91 -43.74 -0.06
CA ARG A 103 -26.93 -44.18 0.89
C ARG A 103 -26.80 -45.69 1.14
N GLY A 104 -26.67 -46.07 2.42
CA GLY A 104 -26.53 -47.45 2.86
C GLY A 104 -25.10 -47.91 3.17
N GLN A 105 -24.07 -47.13 2.78
CA GLN A 105 -22.67 -47.44 3.13
C GLN A 105 -22.20 -46.74 4.41
N LEU A 106 -22.83 -45.62 4.77
CA LEU A 106 -22.46 -44.76 5.89
C LEU A 106 -23.63 -44.57 6.85
N THR A 107 -23.33 -44.46 8.14
CA THR A 107 -24.31 -44.12 9.18
C THR A 107 -24.87 -42.71 8.94
N VAL A 108 -26.18 -42.54 9.10
CA VAL A 108 -26.89 -41.26 8.87
C VAL A 108 -26.27 -40.11 9.68
N GLY A 109 -25.90 -40.37 10.94
CA GLY A 109 -25.23 -39.38 11.80
C GLY A 109 -23.85 -38.93 11.29
N PHE A 110 -23.06 -39.85 10.73
CA PHE A 110 -21.75 -39.51 10.15
C PHE A 110 -21.91 -38.65 8.89
N THR A 111 -22.90 -38.97 8.06
CA THR A 111 -23.22 -38.20 6.85
C THR A 111 -23.63 -36.76 7.18
N GLY A 112 -24.48 -36.57 8.20
CA GLY A 112 -24.86 -35.24 8.68
C GLY A 112 -23.68 -34.44 9.22
N LEU A 113 -22.75 -35.10 9.93
CA LEU A 113 -21.51 -34.51 10.41
C LEU A 113 -20.62 -34.03 9.25
N VAL A 114 -20.38 -34.88 8.25
CA VAL A 114 -19.53 -34.55 7.09
C VAL A 114 -20.09 -33.36 6.31
N ILE A 115 -21.40 -33.32 6.08
CA ILE A 115 -22.05 -32.19 5.39
C ILE A 115 -21.90 -30.90 6.20
N SER A 116 -22.17 -30.97 7.51
CA SER A 116 -22.10 -29.80 8.41
C SER A 116 -20.67 -29.23 8.50
N TYR A 117 -19.66 -30.10 8.57
CA TYR A 117 -18.26 -29.68 8.57
C TYR A 117 -17.81 -29.15 7.22
N THR A 118 -18.21 -29.77 6.12
CA THR A 118 -17.86 -29.31 4.78
C THR A 118 -18.39 -27.89 4.54
N PHE A 119 -19.64 -27.63 4.94
CA PHE A 119 -20.24 -26.30 4.79
C PHE A 119 -19.51 -25.24 5.62
N ASN A 120 -19.23 -25.51 6.90
CA ASN A 120 -18.50 -24.59 7.76
C ASN A 120 -17.07 -24.33 7.27
N LEU A 121 -16.33 -25.40 6.93
CA LEU A 121 -14.96 -25.32 6.44
C LEU A 121 -14.87 -24.44 5.19
N THR A 122 -15.81 -24.62 4.27
CA THR A 122 -15.87 -23.87 3.02
C THR A 122 -16.05 -22.37 3.26
N GLN A 123 -16.95 -22.01 4.17
CA GLN A 123 -17.21 -20.62 4.53
C GLN A 123 -15.98 -20.00 5.22
N SER A 124 -15.38 -20.71 6.17
CA SER A 124 -14.17 -20.26 6.87
C SER A 124 -12.98 -20.09 5.93
N MET A 125 -12.76 -21.02 4.99
CA MET A 125 -11.67 -20.90 4.01
C MET A 125 -11.86 -19.68 3.10
N GLY A 126 -13.09 -19.41 2.64
CA GLY A 126 -13.37 -18.22 1.83
C GLY A 126 -13.11 -16.91 2.58
N HIS A 127 -13.30 -16.89 3.90
CA HIS A 127 -12.96 -15.74 4.74
C HIS A 127 -11.44 -15.65 4.97
N LEU A 128 -10.78 -16.78 5.23
CA LEU A 128 -9.33 -16.85 5.45
C LEU A 128 -8.54 -16.38 4.22
N ILE A 129 -8.93 -16.78 3.01
CA ILE A 129 -8.29 -16.32 1.77
C ILE A 129 -8.41 -14.80 1.61
N ARG A 130 -9.57 -14.22 1.96
CA ARG A 130 -9.76 -12.76 1.95
C ARG A 130 -8.84 -12.09 2.96
N SER A 131 -8.80 -12.58 4.20
CA SER A 131 -7.93 -12.04 5.25
C SER A 131 -6.44 -12.12 4.88
N LEU A 132 -6.00 -13.21 4.23
CA LEU A 132 -4.63 -13.33 3.72
C LEU A 132 -4.35 -12.32 2.61
N ALA A 133 -5.28 -12.15 1.67
CA ALA A 133 -5.14 -11.15 0.61
C ALA A 133 -5.08 -9.72 1.17
N ASP A 134 -5.86 -9.41 2.20
CA ASP A 134 -5.82 -8.13 2.91
C ASP A 134 -4.50 -7.94 3.67
N LEU A 135 -3.99 -9.00 4.31
CA LEU A 135 -2.70 -8.99 5.00
C LEU A 135 -1.54 -8.74 4.02
N GLU A 136 -1.49 -9.46 2.89
CA GLU A 136 -0.49 -9.26 1.83
C GLU A 136 -0.55 -7.84 1.25
N ASN A 137 -1.76 -7.27 1.20
CA ASN A 137 -1.98 -5.91 0.78
C ASN A 137 -1.52 -4.87 1.82
N ASN A 138 -1.51 -5.20 3.11
CA ASN A 138 -1.17 -4.30 4.21
C ASN A 138 0.31 -4.35 4.59
N ILE A 139 0.97 -5.51 4.43
CA ILE A 139 2.41 -5.68 4.72
C ILE A 139 3.30 -4.76 3.87
N VAL A 140 2.86 -4.42 2.65
CA VAL A 140 3.56 -3.46 1.76
C VAL A 140 3.75 -2.09 2.41
N SER A 141 2.88 -1.69 3.35
CA SER A 141 3.06 -0.45 4.10
C SER A 141 4.17 -0.58 5.16
N VAL A 142 4.29 -1.74 5.80
CA VAL A 142 5.34 -2.04 6.77
C VAL A 142 6.70 -2.11 6.09
N GLU A 143 6.77 -2.73 4.91
CA GLU A 143 7.98 -2.76 4.08
C GLU A 143 8.50 -1.35 3.78
N ARG A 144 7.60 -0.41 3.45
CA ARG A 144 7.97 1.00 3.22
C ARG A 144 8.50 1.69 4.47
N ILE A 145 7.90 1.47 5.64
CA ILE A 145 8.40 2.05 6.91
C ILE A 145 9.80 1.52 7.21
N LYS A 146 10.01 0.22 7.01
CA LYS A 146 11.34 -0.39 7.19
C LYS A 146 12.37 0.23 6.24
N GLU A 147 12.02 0.42 4.97
CA GLU A 147 12.87 1.08 3.98
C GLU A 147 13.28 2.49 4.46
N TYR A 148 12.33 3.30 4.94
CA TYR A 148 12.63 4.63 5.50
C TYR A 148 13.47 4.60 6.78
N SER A 149 13.38 3.53 7.58
CA SER A 149 14.20 3.37 8.78
C SER A 149 15.67 3.06 8.46
N GLU A 150 15.96 2.52 7.28
CA GLU A 150 17.30 2.10 6.84
C GLU A 150 17.95 3.14 5.91
N VAL A 151 17.25 4.23 5.56
CA VAL A 151 17.80 5.33 4.77
C VAL A 151 18.97 5.98 5.52
N VAL A 152 20.07 6.20 4.80
CA VAL A 152 21.25 6.92 5.29
C VAL A 152 20.82 8.28 5.81
N GLN A 153 20.98 8.50 7.11
CA GLN A 153 20.65 9.78 7.74
C GLN A 153 21.51 10.90 7.15
N GLU A 154 20.90 12.06 6.97
CA GLU A 154 21.64 13.25 6.54
C GLU A 154 22.75 13.56 7.55
N VAL A 155 23.91 13.99 7.03
CA VAL A 155 25.08 14.31 7.84
C VAL A 155 24.69 15.37 8.86
N ASN A 156 24.98 15.08 10.13
CA ASN A 156 24.74 16.02 11.22
C ASN A 156 25.44 17.35 10.90
N LEU A 157 24.69 18.46 10.99
CA LEU A 157 25.15 19.78 10.59
C LEU A 157 26.46 20.18 11.30
N SER A 158 26.70 19.67 12.51
CA SER A 158 27.95 19.84 13.25
C SER A 158 29.16 19.18 12.58
N VAL A 159 28.99 17.97 12.03
CA VAL A 159 30.03 17.24 11.30
C VAL A 159 30.31 17.88 9.96
N PHE A 160 29.27 18.37 9.27
CA PHE A 160 29.43 19.17 8.04
C PHE A 160 30.21 20.46 8.31
N PHE A 161 29.87 21.19 9.39
CA PHE A 161 30.60 22.42 9.76
C PHE A 161 32.06 22.13 10.11
N GLN A 162 32.33 21.02 10.83
CA GLN A 162 33.70 20.63 11.17
C GLN A 162 34.52 20.26 9.93
N LEU A 163 33.93 19.54 8.98
CA LEU A 163 34.56 19.19 7.71
C LEU A 163 34.78 20.44 6.84
N PHE A 164 33.82 21.36 6.79
CA PHE A 164 33.95 22.63 6.08
C PHE A 164 35.09 23.50 6.67
N ILE A 165 35.15 23.63 8.00
CA ILE A 165 36.22 24.36 8.68
C ILE A 165 37.57 23.69 8.44
N ASN A 166 37.67 22.35 8.56
CA ASN A 166 38.93 21.63 8.33
C ASN A 166 39.39 21.77 6.87
N TYR A 167 38.49 21.68 5.90
CA TYR A 167 38.84 21.84 4.49
C TYR A 167 39.28 23.26 4.16
N PHE A 168 38.60 24.26 4.73
CA PHE A 168 38.98 25.67 4.59
C PHE A 168 40.33 25.98 5.26
N ALA A 169 40.58 25.41 6.44
CA ALA A 169 41.86 25.57 7.15
C ALA A 169 43.03 24.94 6.40
N VAL A 170 42.85 23.74 5.82
CA VAL A 170 43.87 23.08 4.97
C VAL A 170 44.13 23.90 3.70
N ALA A 171 43.10 24.39 3.03
CA ALA A 171 43.25 25.25 1.85
C ALA A 171 43.99 26.57 2.17
N LEU A 172 43.75 27.15 3.37
CA LEU A 172 44.48 28.33 3.85
C LEU A 172 45.93 28.02 4.16
N LEU A 173 46.22 26.87 4.78
CA LEU A 173 47.58 26.40 5.06
C LEU A 173 48.36 26.14 3.75
N ASP A 174 47.76 25.48 2.78
CA ASP A 174 48.38 25.25 1.47
C ASP A 174 48.65 26.57 0.74
N SER A 175 47.72 27.54 0.81
CA SER A 175 47.94 28.88 0.25
C SER A 175 49.06 29.65 0.96
N GLN A 176 49.24 29.48 2.27
CA GLN A 176 50.32 30.10 3.05
C GLN A 176 51.68 29.45 2.76
N ILE A 177 51.72 28.12 2.60
CA ILE A 177 52.93 27.37 2.23
C ILE A 177 53.40 27.76 0.82
N ILE A 178 52.48 27.93 -0.12
CA ILE A 178 52.80 28.42 -1.47
C ILE A 178 53.36 29.85 -1.41
N LEU A 179 52.82 30.72 -0.55
CA LEU A 179 53.35 32.07 -0.34
C LEU A 179 54.77 32.06 0.25
N PHE A 180 55.05 31.13 1.19
CA PHE A 180 56.36 30.98 1.82
C PHE A 180 57.42 30.39 0.88
N LEU A 181 57.01 29.49 -0.04
CA LEU A 181 57.87 28.97 -1.11
C LEU A 181 58.12 29.99 -2.23
N LEU A 182 57.23 30.96 -2.42
CA LEU A 182 57.35 32.04 -3.40
C LEU A 182 58.11 33.28 -2.88
N THR A 183 58.59 33.29 -1.63
CA THR A 183 59.49 34.33 -1.10
C THR A 183 60.95 33.84 -1.08
N PRO A 184 61.70 33.91 -2.19
CA PRO A 184 63.14 33.76 -2.14
C PRO A 184 63.78 35.05 -1.57
N TYR A 185 64.64 34.89 -0.56
CA TYR A 185 65.71 35.82 -0.19
C TYR A 185 65.31 37.23 0.27
N GLN A 186 65.22 37.47 1.60
CA GLN A 186 65.51 38.78 2.22
C GLN A 186 65.99 38.70 3.68
N PHE A 187 66.74 37.65 4.05
CA PHE A 187 67.52 37.67 5.29
C PHE A 187 68.94 37.19 5.03
N PHE A 188 69.73 38.07 4.39
CA PHE A 188 71.03 38.57 4.87
C PHE A 188 71.42 39.77 4.01
#